data_AF-F2YRT3-F1
#
_entry.id   AF-F2YRT3-F1
#
_cell.length_a   1.000
_cell.length_b   1.000
_cell.length_c   1.000
_cell.angle_alpha   90.00
_cell.angle_beta   90.00
_cell.angle_gamma   90.00
#
_symmetry.space_group_name_H-M   'P 1'
#
loop_
_entity.id
_entity.type
_entity.pdbx_description
1 polymer ?
#
loop_
_entity_poly.entity_id
_entity_poly.type
_entity_poly.pdbx_seq_one_letter_code
_entity_poly.pdbx_strand_id
1 'polypeptide(L)' 'MIRRYWNINLKEMLETGVHFGHATRKWNPKMAPYISAKRK' A
#
# COMPACT_ATOMS: atom_id res chain seq x y z
N MET A 1 22.38 -22.41 -1.31
CA MET A 1 21.53 -21.26 -0.95
C MET A 1 20.32 -21.28 -1.89
N ILE A 2 19.11 -21.54 -1.40
CA ILE A 2 17.92 -21.66 -2.27
C ILE A 2 17.29 -20.27 -2.44
N ARG A 3 17.12 -19.81 -3.68
CA ARG A 3 16.34 -18.59 -3.96
C ARG A 3 14.86 -18.93 -3.81
N ARG A 4 14.19 -18.31 -2.83
CA ARG A 4 12.73 -18.29 -2.77
C ARG A 4 12.22 -17.12 -3.60
N TYR A 5 11.34 -17.40 -4.53
CA TYR A 5 10.65 -16.39 -5.32
C TYR A 5 9.28 -16.13 -4.69
N TRP A 6 8.94 -14.85 -4.54
CA TRP A 6 7.62 -14.41 -4.09
C TRP A 6 6.81 -14.00 -5.32
N ASN A 7 5.57 -14.46 -5.40
CA ASN A 7 4.65 -14.03 -6.44
C ASN A 7 4.03 -12.68 -6.04
N ILE A 8 4.70 -11.58 -6.38
CA ILE A 8 4.25 -10.21 -6.07
C ILE A 8 4.18 -9.43 -7.39
N ASN A 9 2.99 -8.94 -7.72
CA ASN A 9 2.73 -8.15 -8.92
C ASN A 9 1.91 -6.90 -8.57
N LEU A 10 2.30 -5.74 -9.12
CA LEU A 10 1.58 -4.48 -8.92
C LEU A 10 0.13 -4.55 -9.39
N LYS A 11 -0.14 -5.21 -10.53
CA LYS A 11 -1.51 -5.34 -11.06
C LYS A 11 -2.43 -6.04 -10.06
N GLU A 12 -1.97 -7.15 -9.50
CA GLU A 12 -2.70 -7.93 -8.50
C GLU A 12 -2.95 -7.09 -7.23
N MET A 13 -1.93 -6.37 -6.73
CA MET A 13 -2.08 -5.49 -5.57
C MET A 13 -3.11 -4.36 -5.77
N LEU A 14 -3.20 -3.82 -6.99
CA LEU A 14 -4.19 -2.80 -7.33
C LEU A 14 -5.60 -3.40 -7.38
N GLU A 15 -5.77 -4.56 -8.01
CA GLU A 15 -7.05 -5.27 -8.11
C GLU A 15 -7.59 -5.71 -6.74
N THR A 16 -6.71 -6.14 -5.83
CA THR A 16 -7.10 -6.52 -4.46
C THR A 16 -7.34 -5.30 -3.55
N GLY A 17 -7.01 -4.09 -3.99
CA GLY A 17 -7.32 -2.85 -3.28
C GLY A 17 -6.40 -2.51 -2.10
N VAL A 18 -5.16 -3.02 -2.04
CA VAL A 18 -4.25 -2.78 -0.88
C VAL A 18 -3.79 -1.33 -0.74
N HIS A 19 -3.97 -0.52 -1.79
CA HIS A 19 -3.58 0.89 -1.83
C HIS A 19 -4.60 1.81 -1.17
N PHE A 20 -5.77 1.29 -0.77
CA PHE A 20 -6.74 2.05 0.01
C PHE A 20 -6.41 2.01 1.51
N GLY A 21 -6.78 3.08 2.21
CA GLY A 21 -6.58 3.19 3.65
C GLY A 21 -7.69 4.01 4.30
N HIS A 22 -7.50 4.32 5.59
CA HIS A 22 -8.45 5.15 6.33
C HIS A 22 -8.50 6.59 5.81
N ALA A 23 -9.57 7.31 6.16
CA ALA A 23 -9.67 8.74 5.91
C ALA A 23 -8.55 9.53 6.60
N THR A 24 -8.18 10.68 6.01
CA THR A 24 -7.06 11.54 6.46
C THR A 24 -7.09 11.92 7.94
N ARG A 25 -8.29 12.10 8.51
CA ARG A 25 -8.51 12.36 9.94
C ARG A 25 -7.91 11.30 10.88
N LYS A 26 -7.80 10.04 10.43
CA LYS A 26 -7.34 8.91 11.23
C LYS A 26 -5.87 8.56 10.98
N TRP A 27 -5.16 9.32 10.16
CA TRP A 27 -3.79 9.00 9.80
C TRP A 27 -2.83 9.21 10.97
N ASN A 28 -1.89 8.28 11.14
CA ASN A 28 -0.70 8.52 11.95
C ASN A 28 0.27 9.39 11.14
N PRO A 29 0.65 10.60 11.61
CA PRO A 29 1.56 11.49 10.89
C PRO A 29 2.89 10.86 10.51
N LYS A 30 3.38 9.88 11.28
CA LYS A 30 4.63 9.15 10.98
C LYS A 30 4.58 8.35 9.68
N MET A 31 3.38 8.06 9.17
CA MET A 31 3.22 7.33 7.89
C MET A 31 3.29 8.25 6.66
N ALA A 32 3.34 9.57 6.84
CA ALA A 32 3.36 10.54 5.73
C ALA A 32 4.40 10.24 4.63
N PRO A 33 5.64 9.80 4.92
CA PRO A 33 6.63 9.48 3.89
C PRO A 33 6.24 8.30 2.97
N TYR A 34 5.29 7.45 3.40
CA TYR A 34 4.89 6.23 2.69
C TYR A 34 3.51 6.36 2.02
N ILE A 35 2.82 7.49 2.19
CA ILE A 35 1.48 7.71 1.63
C ILE A 35 1.61 8.46 0.31
N SER A 36 1.11 7.86 -0.77
CA SER A 36 1.21 8.43 -2.13
C SER A 36 0.17 9.53 -2.40
N ALA A 37 -1.09 9.31 -2.04
CA ALA A 37 -2.18 10.22 -2.38
C ALA A 37 -3.33 10.16 -1.36
N LYS A 38 -4.17 11.20 -1.35
CA LYS A 38 -5.44 11.24 -0.61
C LYS A 38 -6.60 11.41 -1.58
N ARG A 39 -7.70 10.70 -1.35
CA ARG A 39 -8.97 10.89 -2.06
C ARG A 39 -9.93 11.70 -1.18
N LYS A 40 -10.69 12.63 -1.77
CA LYS A 40 -11.75 13.39 -1.08
C LYS A 40 -12.94 12.48 -0.80
#